data_AF-A0A2P8QWY8-F1
#
_entry.id   AF-A0A2P8QWY8-F1
#
_cell.length_a   1.000
_cell.length_b   1.000
_cell.length_c   1.000
_cell.angle_alpha   90.00
_cell.angle_beta   90.00
_cell.angle_gamma   90.00
#
_symmetry.space_group_name_H-M   'P 1'
#
loop_
_entity.id
_entity.type
_entity.pdbx_description
1 polymer ?
#
loop_
_entity_poly.entity_id
_entity_poly.type
_entity_poly.pdbx_seq_one_letter_code
_entity_poly.pdbx_strand_id
1 'polypeptide(L)'
;MAKKKNVKIKILATGLAIGSCIVPLQAQAKTPFSQIVVFGDSLSDTGNTFQATATGIPPSPPYSEGRFSNGSIWIDYLVDNLGLSRDRLTNYAFGGATTGKNNTTAPLPPNTPPLPGLQQQLENFKARHPKADRRALYVIW
;
A
#
# COMPACT_ATOMS: atom_id res chain seq x y z
N MET A 1 -74.32 32.23 -46.53
CA MET A 1 -73.62 30.94 -46.73
C MET A 1 -72.20 31.08 -46.18
N ALA A 2 -71.96 30.68 -44.92
CA ALA A 2 -70.64 30.72 -44.28
C ALA A 2 -70.48 29.48 -43.40
N LYS A 3 -69.50 28.63 -43.74
CA LYS A 3 -69.27 27.29 -43.15
C LYS A 3 -68.62 27.40 -41.76
N LYS A 4 -69.27 26.85 -40.73
CA LYS A 4 -68.63 26.46 -39.46
C LYS A 4 -67.60 25.35 -39.74
N LYS A 5 -66.34 25.54 -39.37
CA LYS A 5 -65.34 24.47 -39.27
C LYS A 5 -65.06 24.18 -37.80
N ASN A 6 -65.50 23.00 -37.34
CA ASN A 6 -65.11 22.41 -36.08
C ASN A 6 -63.66 21.90 -36.21
N VAL A 7 -62.75 22.36 -35.35
CA VAL A 7 -61.42 21.76 -35.22
C VAL A 7 -61.35 21.02 -33.87
N LYS A 8 -61.18 19.71 -33.97
CA LYS A 8 -61.07 18.76 -32.85
C LYS A 8 -59.73 18.97 -32.14
N ILE A 9 -59.78 19.12 -30.83
CA ILE A 9 -58.60 19.07 -29.95
C ILE A 9 -58.00 17.67 -30.02
N LYS A 10 -56.74 17.56 -30.46
CA LYS A 10 -55.94 16.34 -30.33
C LYS A 10 -54.97 16.53 -29.17
N ILE A 11 -55.27 15.91 -28.03
CA ILE A 11 -54.31 15.71 -26.95
C ILE A 11 -53.36 14.60 -27.42
N LEU A 12 -52.07 14.91 -27.56
CA LEU A 12 -51.05 13.88 -27.72
C LEU A 12 -50.22 13.86 -26.44
N ALA A 13 -50.50 12.88 -25.60
CA ALA A 13 -49.62 12.44 -24.53
C ALA A 13 -48.55 11.49 -25.09
N THR A 14 -47.51 11.22 -24.28
CA THR A 14 -46.46 10.19 -24.40
C THR A 14 -45.20 10.61 -25.17
N GLY A 15 -43.97 10.54 -24.63
CA GLY A 15 -43.51 10.03 -23.35
C GLY A 15 -42.07 10.45 -23.05
N LEU A 16 -41.74 10.54 -21.76
CA LEU A 16 -40.39 10.79 -21.25
C LEU A 16 -39.57 9.49 -21.41
N ALA A 17 -38.71 9.42 -22.42
CA ALA A 17 -37.73 8.34 -22.54
C ALA A 17 -36.62 8.57 -21.49
N ILE A 18 -36.83 8.06 -20.27
CA ILE A 18 -35.75 7.94 -19.29
C ILE A 18 -34.87 6.78 -19.78
N GLY A 19 -33.82 7.11 -20.53
CA GLY A 19 -32.79 6.18 -20.93
C GLY A 19 -32.13 5.59 -19.68
N SER A 20 -32.49 4.36 -19.35
CA SER A 20 -31.84 3.54 -18.33
C SER A 20 -30.45 3.16 -18.84
N CYS A 21 -29.48 4.06 -18.69
CA CYS A 21 -28.08 3.69 -18.72
C CYS A 21 -27.78 2.99 -17.39
N ILE A 22 -27.96 1.67 -17.35
CA ILE A 22 -27.38 0.84 -16.30
C ILE A 22 -25.87 0.87 -16.54
N VAL A 23 -25.20 1.89 -16.00
CA VAL A 23 -23.76 1.84 -15.83
C VAL A 23 -23.47 0.63 -14.94
N PRO A 24 -22.61 -0.32 -15.38
CA PRO A 24 -22.19 -1.38 -14.48
C PRO A 24 -21.48 -0.69 -13.32
N LEU A 25 -22.10 -0.73 -12.14
CA LEU A 25 -21.45 -0.33 -10.90
C LEU A 25 -20.31 -1.32 -10.71
N GLN A 26 -19.09 -0.90 -11.05
CA GLN A 26 -17.88 -1.63 -10.70
C GLN A 26 -17.92 -1.77 -9.18
N ALA A 27 -18.23 -2.98 -8.68
CA ALA A 27 -18.15 -3.26 -7.27
C ALA A 27 -16.68 -3.18 -6.89
N GLN A 28 -16.25 -2.03 -6.35
CA GLN A 28 -14.93 -1.90 -5.78
C GLN A 28 -14.88 -2.86 -4.59
N ALA A 29 -14.25 -4.03 -4.76
CA ALA A 29 -13.98 -4.91 -3.64
C ALA A 29 -13.12 -4.11 -2.66
N LYS A 30 -13.72 -3.69 -1.54
CA LYS A 30 -13.00 -2.99 -0.50
C LYS A 30 -11.90 -3.94 -0.03
N THR A 31 -10.63 -3.56 -0.21
CA THR A 31 -9.51 -4.29 0.37
C THR A 31 -9.85 -4.58 1.84
N PRO A 32 -9.81 -5.87 2.26
CA PRO A 32 -10.22 -6.22 3.62
C PRO A 32 -9.30 -5.53 4.63
N PHE A 33 -8.07 -5.25 4.22
CA PHE A 33 -7.03 -4.74 5.08
C PHE A 33 -7.07 -3.22 5.20
N SER A 34 -6.91 -2.73 6.43
CA SER A 34 -6.70 -1.31 6.69
C SER A 34 -5.29 -0.89 6.29
N GLN A 35 -4.28 -1.72 6.47
CA GLN A 35 -2.89 -1.40 6.17
C GLN A 35 -2.09 -2.69 6.09
N ILE A 36 -0.86 -2.59 5.60
CA ILE A 36 0.14 -3.64 5.71
C ILE A 36 1.21 -3.19 6.70
N VAL A 37 1.55 -4.04 7.66
CA VAL A 37 2.66 -3.83 8.59
C VAL A 37 3.67 -4.94 8.37
N VAL A 38 4.91 -4.57 8.02
CA VAL A 38 5.95 -5.51 7.61
C VAL A 38 7.10 -5.51 8.60
N PHE A 39 7.55 -6.70 8.95
CA PHE A 39 8.77 -6.96 9.71
C PHE A 39 9.62 -7.94 8.92
N GLY A 40 10.95 -7.83 9.03
CA GLY A 40 11.81 -8.71 8.27
C GLY A 40 13.20 -8.18 7.97
N ASP A 41 13.77 -8.75 6.92
CA ASP A 41 15.13 -8.50 6.46
C ASP A 41 15.21 -7.69 5.15
N SER A 42 16.33 -7.82 4.44
CA SER A 42 16.61 -7.19 3.15
C SER A 42 15.58 -7.47 2.06
N LEU A 43 14.92 -8.63 2.09
CA LEU A 43 13.91 -9.01 1.09
C LEU A 43 12.65 -8.16 1.21
N SER A 44 12.42 -7.59 2.40
CA SER A 44 11.26 -6.77 2.72
C SER A 44 11.60 -5.30 2.95
N ASP A 45 12.87 -4.96 3.17
CA ASP A 45 13.33 -3.60 3.43
C ASP A 45 13.14 -2.67 2.21
N THR A 46 12.39 -1.60 2.42
CA THR A 46 12.07 -0.57 1.42
C THR A 46 12.97 0.68 1.52
N GLY A 47 14.06 0.59 2.28
CA GLY A 47 15.07 1.65 2.42
C GLY A 47 15.44 2.02 3.86
N ASN A 48 14.93 1.32 4.86
CA ASN A 48 15.24 1.56 6.28
C ASN A 48 16.74 1.41 6.58
N THR A 49 17.37 0.33 6.11
CA THR A 49 18.83 0.18 6.28
C THR A 49 19.60 1.25 5.53
N PHE A 50 19.13 1.64 4.34
CA PHE A 50 19.75 2.71 3.56
C PHE A 50 19.74 4.04 4.29
N GLN A 51 18.59 4.42 4.88
CA GLN A 51 18.51 5.65 5.66
C GLN A 51 19.33 5.58 6.95
N ALA A 52 19.30 4.45 7.65
CA ALA A 52 20.04 4.28 8.91
C ALA A 52 21.56 4.30 8.71
N THR A 53 22.04 3.90 7.53
CA THR A 53 23.47 3.85 7.18
C THR A 53 23.94 5.08 6.40
N ALA A 54 23.25 6.22 6.55
CA ALA A 54 23.56 7.47 5.86
C ALA A 54 23.70 7.28 4.34
N THR A 55 22.79 6.50 3.74
CA THR A 55 22.71 6.19 2.31
C THR A 55 23.87 5.34 1.76
N GLY A 56 24.55 4.59 2.63
CA GLY A 56 25.69 3.75 2.26
C GLY A 56 25.35 2.28 1.93
N ILE A 57 24.30 1.72 2.53
CA ILE A 57 23.98 0.28 2.42
C ILE A 57 22.49 0.08 2.10
N PRO A 58 22.12 -0.62 1.02
CA PRO A 58 23.01 -1.26 0.06
C PRO A 58 23.66 -0.24 -0.91
N PRO A 59 24.87 -0.51 -1.43
CA PRO A 59 25.54 0.39 -2.36
C PRO A 59 24.84 0.38 -3.73
N SER A 60 24.68 1.55 -4.33
CA SER A 60 24.17 1.68 -5.70
C SER A 60 25.31 2.10 -6.64
N PRO A 61 25.51 1.44 -7.80
CA PRO A 61 24.88 0.19 -8.29
C PRO A 61 25.43 -1.10 -7.62
N PRO A 62 24.76 -2.28 -7.75
CA PRO A 62 23.61 -2.60 -8.62
C PRO A 62 22.24 -2.40 -7.97
N TYR A 63 22.21 -2.07 -6.68
CA TYR A 63 20.99 -1.82 -5.94
C TYR A 63 20.39 -0.47 -6.32
N SER A 64 19.06 -0.33 -6.24
CA SER A 64 18.36 0.90 -6.58
C SER A 64 17.44 1.36 -5.45
N GLU A 65 17.27 2.68 -5.34
CA GLU A 65 16.35 3.31 -4.37
C GLU A 65 16.56 2.87 -2.91
N GLY A 66 17.79 2.48 -2.55
CA GLY A 66 18.12 2.01 -1.20
C GLY A 66 17.59 0.62 -0.85
N ARG A 67 17.10 -0.16 -1.84
CA ARG A 67 16.56 -1.51 -1.66
C ARG A 67 17.63 -2.54 -1.96
N PHE A 68 17.55 -3.71 -1.32
CA PHE A 68 18.40 -4.86 -1.66
C PHE A 68 17.93 -5.58 -2.95
N SER A 69 17.52 -4.80 -3.94
CA SER A 69 17.12 -5.20 -5.28
C SER A 69 17.53 -4.12 -6.28
N ASN A 70 17.50 -4.45 -7.58
CA ASN A 70 17.67 -3.49 -8.68
C ASN A 70 16.37 -2.75 -9.04
N GLY A 71 15.32 -2.90 -8.24
CA GLY A 71 14.05 -2.18 -8.37
C GLY A 71 13.08 -2.54 -7.25
N SER A 72 11.78 -2.50 -7.57
CA SER A 72 10.72 -2.92 -6.66
C SER A 72 10.94 -4.34 -6.13
N ILE A 73 10.60 -4.55 -4.87
CA ILE A 73 10.62 -5.85 -4.19
C ILE A 73 9.19 -6.35 -4.00
N TRP A 74 9.05 -7.59 -3.54
CA TRP A 74 7.76 -8.28 -3.43
C TRP A 74 6.69 -7.46 -2.68
N ILE A 75 7.08 -6.64 -1.70
CA ILE A 75 6.13 -5.83 -0.92
C ILE A 75 5.48 -4.71 -1.73
N ASP A 76 6.16 -4.13 -2.72
CA ASP A 76 5.57 -3.11 -3.59
C ASP A 76 4.46 -3.71 -4.43
N TYR A 77 4.74 -4.87 -5.03
CA TYR A 77 3.76 -5.61 -5.80
C TYR A 77 2.60 -6.07 -4.93
N LEU A 78 2.83 -6.45 -3.67
CA LEU A 78 1.75 -6.80 -2.74
C LEU A 78 0.82 -5.61 -2.46
N VAL A 79 1.39 -4.43 -2.16
CA VAL A 79 0.62 -3.19 -1.93
C VAL A 79 -0.24 -2.86 -3.15
N ASP A 80 0.39 -2.86 -4.33
CA ASP A 80 -0.27 -2.53 -5.59
C ASP A 80 -1.37 -3.56 -5.93
N ASN A 81 -1.10 -4.87 -5.77
CA ASN A 81 -2.07 -5.94 -6.01
C ASN A 81 -3.26 -5.93 -5.04
N LEU A 82 -3.06 -5.45 -3.82
CA LEU A 82 -4.14 -5.27 -2.83
C LEU A 82 -4.91 -3.95 -3.04
N GLY A 83 -4.54 -3.14 -4.03
CA GLY A 83 -5.13 -1.82 -4.28
C GLY A 83 -4.99 -0.86 -3.10
N LEU A 84 -3.94 -1.05 -2.29
CA LEU A 84 -3.63 -0.17 -1.16
C LEU A 84 -2.73 0.96 -1.63
N SER A 85 -2.96 2.15 -1.09
CA SER A 85 -2.03 3.27 -1.28
C SER A 85 -0.77 3.04 -0.44
N ARG A 86 0.39 3.54 -0.91
CA ARG A 86 1.69 3.35 -0.26
C ARG A 86 1.78 3.96 1.15
N ASP A 87 0.97 4.97 1.46
CA ASP A 87 0.84 5.52 2.83
C ASP A 87 0.20 4.52 3.82
N ARG A 88 -0.40 3.44 3.32
CA ARG A 88 -0.95 2.32 4.10
C ARG A 88 0.04 1.16 4.25
N LEU A 89 1.30 1.36 3.89
CA LEU A 89 2.39 0.44 4.18
C LEU A 89 3.24 1.01 5.32
N THR A 90 3.28 0.30 6.44
CA THR A 90 4.25 0.56 7.51
C THR A 90 5.31 -0.54 7.50
N ASN A 91 6.56 -0.19 7.22
CA ASN A 91 7.63 -1.17 7.07
C ASN A 91 8.71 -1.00 8.14
N TYR A 92 8.88 -2.02 8.98
CA TYR A 92 9.90 -2.09 10.03
C TYR A 92 11.08 -2.99 9.64
N ALA A 93 11.09 -3.60 8.46
CA ALA A 93 12.16 -4.49 8.02
C ALA A 93 13.48 -3.72 7.87
N PHE A 94 14.59 -4.37 8.19
CA PHE A 94 15.95 -3.87 8.01
C PHE A 94 16.81 -4.95 7.37
N GLY A 95 17.54 -4.62 6.32
CA GLY A 95 18.61 -5.48 5.77
C GLY A 95 19.46 -6.15 6.85
N GLY A 96 19.70 -7.46 6.68
CA GLY A 96 20.50 -8.28 7.60
C GLY A 96 19.83 -8.64 8.94
N ALA A 97 18.57 -8.27 9.18
CA ALA A 97 17.89 -8.63 10.42
C ALA A 97 17.81 -10.15 10.58
N THR A 98 18.23 -10.65 11.74
CA THR A 98 17.96 -12.04 12.14
C THR A 98 16.61 -12.15 12.85
N THR A 99 16.11 -13.37 13.07
CA THR A 99 14.87 -13.59 13.83
C THR A 99 14.95 -13.17 15.31
N GLY A 100 16.17 -13.01 15.83
CA GLY A 100 16.43 -12.57 17.20
C GLY A 100 16.68 -11.07 17.31
N LYS A 101 17.64 -10.72 18.19
CA LYS A 101 18.05 -9.33 18.46
C LYS A 101 19.16 -8.82 17.54
N ASN A 102 19.76 -9.69 16.75
CA ASN A 102 20.98 -9.38 16.01
C ASN A 102 20.67 -8.97 14.58
N ASN A 103 21.61 -8.24 13.98
CA ASN A 103 21.61 -7.89 12.57
C ASN A 103 23.00 -8.23 12.01
N THR A 104 23.04 -8.81 10.81
CA THR A 104 24.27 -9.27 10.14
C THR A 104 24.93 -8.21 9.26
N THR A 105 24.28 -7.05 9.08
CA THR A 105 24.83 -5.95 8.27
C THR A 105 26.09 -5.38 8.92
N ALA A 106 27.22 -5.60 8.26
CA ALA A 106 28.52 -5.10 8.65
C ALA A 106 29.46 -4.97 7.43
N PRO A 107 30.47 -4.08 7.47
CA PRO A 107 30.68 -3.04 8.49
C PRO A 107 29.62 -1.92 8.37
N LEU A 108 29.30 -1.28 9.50
CA LEU A 108 28.45 -0.08 9.51
C LEU A 108 29.32 1.18 9.38
N PRO A 109 28.80 2.27 8.78
CA PRO A 109 29.47 3.56 8.79
C PRO A 109 29.76 4.03 10.24
N PRO A 110 30.81 4.86 10.44
CA PRO A 110 31.12 5.41 11.75
C PRO A 110 29.91 6.13 12.36
N ASN A 111 29.72 5.97 13.68
CA ASN A 111 28.62 6.55 14.44
C ASN A 111 27.20 6.07 14.05
N THR A 112 27.06 5.02 13.24
CA THR A 112 25.76 4.37 13.01
C THR A 112 25.42 3.44 14.19
N PRO A 113 24.25 3.60 14.84
CA PRO A 113 23.79 2.66 15.87
C PRO A 113 23.61 1.25 15.30
N PRO A 114 23.68 0.19 16.14
CA PRO A 114 23.37 -1.16 15.69
C PRO A 114 21.99 -1.25 15.05
N LEU A 115 21.92 -1.87 13.87
CA LEU A 115 20.66 -2.11 13.18
C LEU A 115 19.84 -3.19 13.92
N PRO A 116 18.50 -3.12 13.87
CA PRO A 116 17.65 -4.05 14.63
C PRO A 116 17.59 -5.44 14.00
N GLY A 117 17.44 -6.47 14.85
CA GLY A 117 16.87 -7.75 14.46
C GLY A 117 15.33 -7.73 14.57
N LEU A 118 14.68 -8.82 14.18
CA LEU A 118 13.22 -8.94 14.16
C LEU A 118 12.59 -8.65 15.54
N GLN A 119 13.22 -9.06 16.64
CA GLN A 119 12.70 -8.79 17.97
C GLN A 119 12.63 -7.28 18.27
N GLN A 120 13.65 -6.49 17.93
CA GLN A 120 13.58 -5.04 18.15
C GLN A 120 12.59 -4.37 17.22
N GLN A 121 12.43 -4.85 15.98
CA GLN A 121 11.41 -4.33 15.07
C GLN A 121 10.01 -4.48 15.68
N LEU A 122 9.73 -5.65 16.27
CA LEU A 122 8.46 -5.92 16.96
C LEU A 122 8.28 -5.07 18.23
N GLU A 123 9.33 -4.91 19.04
CA GLU A 123 9.26 -4.06 20.23
C GLU A 123 9.04 -2.58 19.87
N ASN A 124 9.69 -2.10 18.81
CA ASN A 124 9.46 -0.75 18.27
C ASN A 124 8.02 -0.57 17.76
N PHE A 125 7.43 -1.58 17.14
CA PHE A 125 6.02 -1.56 16.76
C PHE A 125 5.11 -1.49 17.98
N LYS A 126 5.27 -2.39 18.95
CA LYS A 126 4.45 -2.42 20.17
C LYS A 126 4.52 -1.11 20.97
N ALA A 127 5.70 -0.49 21.02
CA ALA A 127 5.90 0.79 21.70
C ALA A 127 5.11 1.95 21.06
N ARG A 128 4.96 1.92 19.73
CA ARG A 128 4.21 2.95 18.98
C ARG A 128 2.73 2.62 18.82
N HIS A 129 2.38 1.35 18.93
CA HIS A 129 1.03 0.83 18.72
C HIS A 129 0.60 -0.03 19.92
N PRO A 130 0.16 0.58 21.03
CA PRO A 130 -0.26 -0.15 22.23
C PRO A 130 -1.37 -1.18 21.98
N LYS A 131 -2.12 -1.01 20.89
CA LYS A 131 -3.12 -1.96 20.40
C LYS A 131 -2.93 -2.18 18.90
N ALA A 132 -2.66 -3.43 18.52
CA ALA A 132 -2.58 -3.83 17.13
C ALA A 132 -3.94 -3.65 16.42
N ASP A 133 -3.92 -3.08 15.22
CA ASP A 133 -5.08 -2.99 14.35
C ASP A 133 -5.48 -4.39 13.87
N ARG A 134 -6.71 -4.82 14.23
CA ARG A 134 -7.27 -6.13 13.87
C ARG A 134 -7.57 -6.28 12.37
N ARG A 135 -7.59 -5.18 11.63
CA ARG A 135 -7.81 -5.14 10.18
C ARG A 135 -6.51 -5.01 9.40
N ALA A 136 -5.35 -4.86 10.05
CA ALA A 136 -4.09 -4.81 9.34
C ALA A 136 -3.67 -6.22 8.88
N LEU A 137 -2.99 -6.28 7.74
CA LEU A 137 -2.21 -7.45 7.34
C LEU A 137 -0.82 -7.33 7.95
N TYR A 138 -0.47 -8.23 8.87
CA TYR A 138 0.88 -8.31 9.42
C TYR A 138 1.69 -9.32 8.63
N VAL A 139 2.87 -8.89 8.19
CA VAL A 139 3.82 -9.69 7.43
C VAL A 139 5.09 -9.84 8.25
N ILE A 140 5.57 -11.07 8.38
CA ILE A 140 6.88 -11.39 8.94
C ILE A 140 7.60 -12.22 7.87
N TRP A 141 8.72 -11.71 7.38
CA TRP A 141 9.55 -12.37 6.39
C TRP A 141 11.02 -12.25 6.74
#